data_AF-A0A352NBE3-F1
#
_entry.id   AF-A0A352NBE3-F1
#
_cell.length_a   1.000
_cell.length_b   1.000
_cell.length_c   1.000
_cell.angle_alpha   90.00
_cell.angle_beta   90.00
_cell.angle_gamma   90.00
#
_symmetry.space_group_name_H-M   'P 1'
#
loop_
_entity.id
_entity.type
_entity.pdbx_description
1 polymer ?
#
loop_
_entity_poly.entity_id
_entity_poly.type
_entity_poly.pdbx_seq_one_letter_code
_entity_poly.pdbx_strand_id
1 'polypeptide(L)'
;MAHIKFDYSKLKPFVADKELDEIQWQVDGADKLLREGTGAGSDFIGWLDLPEDYDKEEFARIQKAASKIQSDSEVLIVIGIGGSYL
;
A
#
# COMPACT_ATOMS: atom_id res chain seq x y z
N MET A 1 5.76 5.92 -18.20
CA MET A 1 4.33 5.53 -18.23
C MET A 1 4.06 4.76 -16.95
N ALA A 2 2.93 5.01 -16.28
CA ALA A 2 2.55 4.26 -15.08
C ALA A 2 2.19 2.81 -15.45
N HIS A 3 2.49 1.86 -14.56
CA HIS A 3 2.13 0.44 -14.73
C HIS A 3 0.61 0.21 -14.64
N ILE A 4 -0.07 1.04 -13.84
CA ILE A 4 -1.52 1.04 -13.66
C ILE A 4 -2.09 2.35 -14.19
N LYS A 5 -3.26 2.29 -14.83
CA LYS A 5 -3.98 3.45 -15.36
C LYS A 5 -5.34 3.58 -14.67
N PHE A 6 -5.63 4.76 -14.14
CA PHE A 6 -6.97 5.13 -13.67
C PHE A 6 -7.74 5.80 -14.80
N ASP A 7 -8.84 5.19 -15.26
CA ASP A 7 -9.75 5.75 -16.26
C ASP A 7 -11.08 6.12 -15.60
N TYR A 8 -11.27 7.41 -15.37
CA TYR A 8 -12.48 7.98 -14.80
C TYR A 8 -13.41 8.59 -15.88
N SER A 9 -13.21 8.29 -17.16
CA SER A 9 -14.00 8.85 -18.26
C SER A 9 -15.51 8.60 -18.17
N LYS A 10 -15.91 7.55 -17.43
CA LYS A 10 -17.32 7.22 -17.17
C LYS A 10 -17.98 8.08 -16.09
N LEU A 11 -17.22 8.89 -15.35
CA LEU A 11 -17.74 9.80 -14.34
C LEU A 11 -18.28 11.11 -14.92
N LYS A 12 -18.00 11.43 -16.19
CA LYS A 12 -18.44 12.67 -16.85
C LYS A 12 -19.93 13.03 -16.67
N PRO A 13 -20.89 12.08 -16.65
CA PRO A 13 -22.29 12.42 -16.41
C PRO A 13 -22.60 12.84 -14.96
N PHE A 14 -21.70 12.58 -14.03
CA PHE A 14 -21.91 12.70 -12.59
C PHE A 14 -20.98 13.70 -11.89
N VAL A 15 -19.82 13.98 -12.49
CA VAL A 15 -18.79 14.87 -11.97
C VAL A 15 -18.46 15.89 -13.05
N ALA A 16 -18.64 17.17 -12.75
CA ALA A 16 -18.31 18.25 -13.66
C ALA A 16 -16.79 18.46 -13.76
N ASP A 17 -16.36 19.01 -14.90
CA ASP A 17 -14.94 19.10 -15.26
C ASP A 17 -14.05 19.81 -14.23
N LYS A 18 -14.61 20.74 -13.44
CA LYS A 18 -13.87 21.55 -12.45
C LYS A 18 -13.91 21.01 -11.03
N GLU A 19 -14.78 20.04 -10.73
CA GLU A 19 -14.98 19.59 -9.35
C GLU A 19 -13.71 18.98 -8.74
N LEU A 20 -12.89 18.31 -9.55
CA LEU A 20 -11.60 17.77 -9.10
C LEU A 20 -10.58 18.89 -8.83
N ASP A 21 -10.55 19.92 -9.67
CA ASP A 21 -9.65 21.07 -9.49
C ASP A 21 -10.00 21.84 -8.21
N GLU A 22 -11.29 21.95 -7.88
CA GLU A 22 -11.80 22.67 -6.71
C GLU A 22 -11.40 22.01 -5.38
N ILE A 23 -11.13 20.70 -5.38
CA ILE A 23 -10.65 19.96 -4.19
C ILE A 23 -9.12 19.78 -4.15
N GLN A 24 -8.38 20.26 -5.15
CA GLN A 24 -6.94 20.03 -5.25
C GLN A 24 -6.17 20.48 -3.99
N TRP A 25 -6.56 21.61 -3.39
CA TRP A 25 -5.94 22.11 -2.15
C TRP A 25 -6.13 21.14 -0.96
N GLN A 26 -7.22 20.37 -0.94
CA GLN A 26 -7.46 19.35 0.08
C GLN A 26 -6.57 18.13 -0.16
N VAL A 27 -6.40 17.73 -1.42
CA VAL A 27 -5.50 16.65 -1.83
C VAL A 27 -4.05 16.99 -1.45
N ASP A 28 -3.60 18.21 -1.77
CA ASP A 28 -2.25 18.68 -1.43
C ASP A 28 -2.04 18.69 0.09
N GLY A 29 -3.04 19.15 0.85
CA GLY A 29 -3.02 19.13 2.30
C GLY A 29 -2.91 17.71 2.87
N ALA A 30 -3.68 16.76 2.33
CA ALA A 30 -3.65 15.37 2.75
C ALA A 30 -2.32 14.68 2.42
N ASP A 31 -1.80 14.86 1.21
CA ASP A 31 -0.49 14.30 0.81
C ASP A 31 0.63 14.85 1.69
N LYS A 32 0.63 16.15 2.00
CA LYS A 32 1.58 16.76 2.91
C LYS A 32 1.52 16.16 4.31
N LEU A 33 0.34 16.07 4.92
CA LEU A 33 0.17 15.48 6.26
C LEU A 33 0.66 14.04 6.32
N LEU A 34 0.42 13.27 5.25
CA LEU A 34 0.82 11.87 5.14
C LEU A 34 2.34 11.73 5.01
N ARG A 35 2.97 12.45 4.07
CA ARG A 35 4.41 12.37 3.80
C ARG A 35 5.29 13.00 4.87
N GLU A 36 4.79 14.05 5.53
CA GLU A 36 5.51 14.69 6.64
C GLU A 36 5.24 13.99 7.99
N GLY A 37 4.32 13.03 8.04
CA GLY A 37 3.99 12.31 9.28
C GLY A 37 3.41 13.21 10.38
N THR A 38 2.68 14.26 10.00
CA THR A 38 2.11 15.25 10.94
C THR A 38 0.60 15.07 11.16
N GLY A 39 -0.04 14.20 10.37
CA GLY A 39 -1.45 13.86 10.52
C GLY A 39 -1.74 12.91 11.69
N ALA A 40 -3.03 12.74 12.01
CA ALA A 40 -3.45 11.75 13.00
C ALA A 40 -3.09 10.32 12.56
N GLY A 41 -2.53 9.52 13.48
CA GLY A 41 -2.09 8.16 13.19
C GLY A 41 -0.74 8.06 12.45
N SER A 42 0.05 9.13 12.44
CA SER A 42 1.37 9.16 11.80
C SER A 42 2.36 8.11 12.32
N ASP A 43 2.13 7.56 13.51
CA ASP A 43 2.91 6.43 14.04
C ASP A 43 2.80 5.15 13.16
N PHE A 44 1.82 5.05 12.26
CA PHE A 44 1.48 3.84 11.50
C PHE A 44 1.64 3.97 9.97
N ILE A 45 2.51 4.87 9.50
CA ILE A 45 2.71 5.14 8.06
C ILE A 45 3.90 4.41 7.42
N GLY A 46 4.53 3.46 8.13
CA GLY A 46 5.72 2.75 7.64
C GLY A 46 5.52 2.00 6.31
N TRP A 47 4.27 1.76 5.91
CA TRP A 47 3.92 1.18 4.61
C TRP A 47 4.23 2.08 3.41
N LEU A 48 4.44 3.39 3.61
CA LEU A 48 4.79 4.33 2.54
C LEU A 48 6.14 3.99 1.91
N ASP A 49 7.16 3.80 2.75
CA ASP A 49 8.54 3.58 2.31
C ASP A 49 8.91 2.10 2.30
N LEU A 50 8.09 1.22 2.88
CA LEU A 50 8.32 -0.23 2.93
C LEU A 50 8.70 -0.86 1.58
N PRO A 51 8.13 -0.49 0.41
CA PRO A 51 8.55 -1.06 -0.87
C PRO A 51 10.03 -0.81 -1.22
N GLU A 52 10.63 0.24 -0.67
CA GLU A 52 12.02 0.65 -0.93
C GLU A 52 12.95 0.33 0.25
N ASP A 53 12.47 0.50 1.49
CA ASP A 53 13.23 0.42 2.74
C ASP A 53 12.79 -0.73 3.66
N TYR A 54 12.42 -1.87 3.09
CA TYR A 54 12.23 -3.09 3.88
C TYR A 54 13.56 -3.70 4.34
N ASP A 55 13.52 -4.47 5.43
CA ASP A 55 14.68 -5.23 5.91
C ASP A 55 15.06 -6.35 4.91
N LYS A 56 16.18 -6.15 4.21
CA LYS A 56 16.69 -7.08 3.19
C LYS A 56 17.24 -8.38 3.78
N GLU A 57 17.74 -8.35 5.01
CA GLU A 57 18.21 -9.56 5.69
C GLU A 57 17.02 -10.42 6.13
N GLU A 58 15.96 -9.78 6.65
CA GLU A 58 14.70 -10.45 6.93
C GLU A 58 14.08 -11.05 5.68
N PHE A 59 14.02 -10.31 4.58
CA PHE A 59 13.49 -10.81 3.32
C PHE A 59 14.26 -12.07 2.84
N ALA A 60 15.59 -12.08 2.96
CA ALA A 60 16.39 -13.26 2.67
C ALA A 60 16.08 -14.44 3.61
N ARG A 61 15.86 -14.18 4.91
CA ARG A 61 15.42 -15.20 5.88
C ARG A 61 14.05 -15.78 5.52
N ILE A 62 13.10 -14.95 5.09
CA ILE A 62 11.77 -15.38 4.63
C ILE A 62 11.89 -16.34 3.44
N GLN A 63 12.69 -16.00 2.43
CA GLN A 63 12.92 -16.87 1.27
C GLN A 63 13.53 -18.21 1.68
N LYS A 64 14.52 -18.20 2.57
CA LYS A 64 15.14 -19.44 3.08
C LYS A 64 14.14 -20.31 3.84
N ALA A 65 13.29 -19.69 4.67
CA ALA A 65 12.24 -20.40 5.40
C ALA A 65 11.20 -21.01 4.43
N ALA A 66 10.79 -20.27 3.41
CA ALA A 66 9.86 -20.74 2.38
C ALA A 66 10.44 -21.96 1.62
N SER A 67 11.70 -21.90 1.18
CA SER A 67 12.36 -23.04 0.52
C SER A 67 12.44 -24.28 1.41
N LYS A 68 12.68 -24.09 2.72
CA LYS A 68 12.69 -25.20 3.67
C LYS A 68 11.31 -25.85 3.79
N ILE A 69 10.27 -25.05 4.06
CA ILE A 69 8.88 -25.53 4.19
C ILE A 69 8.46 -26.29 2.93
N GLN A 70 8.77 -25.77 1.74
CA GLN A 70 8.45 -26.46 0.48
C GLN A 70 9.18 -27.81 0.33
N SER A 71 10.39 -27.95 0.89
CA SER A 71 11.18 -29.18 0.77
C SER A 71 10.74 -30.30 1.72
N ASP A 72 10.08 -29.97 2.83
CA ASP A 72 9.76 -30.92 3.90
C ASP A 72 8.27 -30.97 4.29
N SER A 73 7.41 -30.18 3.63
CA SER A 73 5.98 -30.07 3.96
C SER A 73 5.10 -30.12 2.71
N GLU A 74 4.02 -30.91 2.75
CA GLU A 74 3.00 -30.95 1.68
C GLU A 74 2.01 -29.78 1.75
N VAL A 75 1.79 -29.23 2.95
CA VAL A 75 0.77 -28.20 3.23
C VAL A 75 1.36 -27.14 4.15
N LEU A 76 1.11 -25.87 3.85
CA LEU A 76 1.33 -24.74 4.75
C LEU A 76 -0.02 -24.29 5.33
N ILE A 77 -0.17 -24.38 6.66
CA ILE A 77 -1.34 -23.86 7.37
C ILE A 77 -0.99 -22.48 7.93
N VAL A 78 -1.58 -21.43 7.35
CA VAL A 78 -1.46 -20.07 7.87
C VAL A 78 -2.60 -19.83 8.87
N ILE A 79 -2.25 -19.48 10.11
CA ILE A 79 -3.22 -19.19 11.17
C ILE A 79 -3.23 -17.67 11.39
N GLY A 80 -4.29 -17.01 10.94
CA GLY A 80 -4.41 -15.55 11.01
C GLY A 80 -5.85 -15.07 10.85
N ILE A 81 -6.10 -13.82 11.22
CA ILE A 81 -7.39 -13.12 11.04
C ILE A 81 -7.12 -11.65 10.66
N GLY A 82 -8.12 -10.97 10.09
CA GLY A 82 -8.01 -9.56 9.71
C GLY A 82 -6.95 -9.33 8.63
N GLY A 83 -6.10 -8.32 8.80
CA GLY A 83 -5.00 -8.01 7.86
C GLY A 83 -3.86 -9.03 7.85
N SER A 84 -3.86 -10.01 8.76
CA SER A 84 -2.95 -11.16 8.70
C SER A 84 -3.56 -12.35 7.93
N TYR A 85 -4.67 -12.14 7.23
CA TYR A 85 -5.37 -13.16 6.44
C TYR A 85 -5.83 -12.68 5.06
N LEU A 86 -6.50 -11.52 4.97
CA LEU A 86 -6.90 -10.89 3.71
C LEU A 86 -5.69 -10.30 2.97
#